data_AF-A0ABD3M0H8-F1
#
_entry.id   AF-A0ABD3M0H8-F1
#
_cell.length_a   1.000
_cell.length_b   1.000
_cell.length_c   1.000
_cell.angle_alpha   90.00
_cell.angle_beta   90.00
_cell.angle_gamma   90.00
#
_symmetry.space_group_name_H-M   'P 1'
#
loop_
_entity.id
_entity.type
_entity.pdbx_description
1 polymer ?
#
loop_
_entity_poly.entity_id
_entity_poly.type
_entity_poly.pdbx_seq_one_letter_code
_entity_poly.pdbx_strand_id
1 'polypeptide(L)'
;MRTDVLLLVIITLCIIPEIYAFDADISHIKLESVPPLAQSFRQSAMYHHQQQQRVPSTSMKASKDGEVMATLPTIETDTTEYSLFPPTSKYHPDQDGLQRRRRWLVVDFDGTCTEHDTTPLLPRLAAFATRQRSSIQSSCGDKNEDAEHKKEANIDNDNNSIANDEVHMVDLERRISQFQHLEEEYMRRYGETKSSLIQQQHQSIHDMLDALDEPSTIVTQMVSESRVLEGLGHVDADELGGILQLHTDTTTPTEFESSGTEVECMSSNETNKSGEGEFDKVVVRIRHSCQNTLARILSESSNHHDADQRDEGPPACLGWNLAVLSINWCPALIDASIVQPVLKQRRSVLQIDKCTTEVPIWSNQVDADGVISLNVPGALAKRDRIRELRRNIHQSSDSTSVIVYVGDSSTDLAALLEADIGVIMGQTISSSMTVIAERWGIQIVPLKHRSQHDFDVVAVDGNFERWRKQNILWHVESWMEIDEMLLELDRHWS
;
A
#
# COMPACT_ATOMS: atom_id res chain seq x y z
N MET A 1 23.64 -11.49 27.74
CA MET A 1 23.51 -12.83 28.38
C MET A 1 22.37 -12.94 29.42
N ARG A 2 21.33 -12.08 29.39
CA ARG A 2 20.08 -12.28 30.15
C ARG A 2 18.81 -11.84 29.40
N THR A 3 18.90 -11.63 28.09
CA THR A 3 17.77 -11.28 27.22
C THR A 3 17.34 -12.44 26.30
N ASP A 4 18.14 -13.50 26.19
CA ASP A 4 17.84 -14.66 25.33
C ASP A 4 16.93 -15.72 25.98
N VAL A 5 16.46 -15.50 27.21
CA VAL A 5 15.61 -16.47 27.94
C VAL A 5 14.12 -16.09 27.87
N LEU A 6 13.76 -14.84 27.61
CA LEU A 6 12.35 -14.44 27.53
C LEU A 6 11.71 -14.74 26.17
N LEU A 7 12.51 -14.72 25.09
CA LEU A 7 12.04 -15.05 23.74
C LEU A 7 11.83 -16.57 23.56
N LEU A 8 12.52 -17.40 24.34
CA LEU A 8 12.38 -18.87 24.30
C LEU A 8 11.16 -19.39 25.09
N VAL A 9 10.62 -18.61 26.02
CA VAL A 9 9.45 -19.01 26.83
C VAL A 9 8.12 -18.75 26.11
N ILE A 10 8.07 -17.76 25.21
CA ILE A 10 6.86 -17.47 24.43
C ILE A 10 6.72 -18.42 23.22
N ILE A 11 7.83 -18.90 22.66
CA ILE A 11 7.83 -19.85 21.53
C ILE A 11 7.47 -21.29 21.97
N THR A 12 7.59 -21.62 23.26
CA THR A 12 7.33 -22.99 23.75
C THR A 12 5.85 -23.22 24.14
N LEU A 13 4.98 -22.21 24.12
CA LEU A 13 3.56 -22.35 24.53
C LEU A 13 2.55 -22.41 23.37
N CYS A 14 2.99 -22.36 22.11
CA CYS A 14 2.09 -22.41 20.94
C CYS A 14 2.27 -23.65 20.05
N ILE A 15 3.07 -24.65 20.45
CA ILE A 15 3.25 -25.89 19.69
C ILE A 15 3.09 -27.08 20.65
N ILE A 16 2.19 -28.01 20.29
CA ILE A 16 1.77 -29.27 20.93
C ILE A 16 0.38 -29.21 21.58
N PRO A 17 -0.67 -29.71 20.91
CA PRO A 17 -1.78 -30.36 21.56
C PRO A 17 -1.60 -31.87 21.45
N GLU A 18 -1.07 -32.54 22.48
CA GLU A 18 -1.55 -33.85 22.96
C GLU A 18 -0.68 -34.40 24.10
N ILE A 19 -1.33 -35.19 24.95
CA ILE A 19 -0.82 -35.99 26.07
C ILE A 19 -0.71 -35.26 27.43
N TYR A 20 -1.83 -35.16 28.15
CA TYR A 20 -2.14 -36.07 29.26
C TYR A 20 -3.57 -35.82 29.73
N ALA A 21 -4.40 -36.86 29.66
CA ALA A 21 -5.63 -36.96 30.44
C ALA A 21 -5.26 -37.07 31.92
N PHE A 22 -5.84 -36.21 32.76
CA PHE A 22 -6.10 -36.56 34.16
C PHE A 22 -7.41 -35.92 34.62
N ASP A 23 -8.26 -36.79 35.11
CA ASP A 23 -9.55 -36.57 35.76
C ASP A 23 -9.45 -35.53 36.89
N ALA A 24 -10.32 -34.52 36.86
CA ALA A 24 -10.69 -33.74 38.04
C ALA A 24 -12.08 -33.15 37.85
N ASP A 25 -13.05 -33.92 38.34
CA ASP A 25 -14.43 -33.56 38.63
C ASP A 25 -14.50 -32.27 39.49
N ILE A 26 -15.00 -31.16 38.93
CA ILE A 26 -15.53 -30.04 39.71
C ILE A 26 -16.90 -29.68 39.15
N SER A 27 -17.88 -30.22 39.85
CA SER A 27 -19.27 -29.84 39.81
C SER A 27 -19.50 -28.44 40.43
N HIS A 28 -20.56 -27.79 39.94
CA HIS A 28 -21.22 -26.60 40.51
C HIS A 28 -20.51 -25.24 40.48
N ILE A 29 -20.71 -24.47 39.39
CA ILE A 29 -21.05 -23.04 39.49
C ILE A 29 -22.12 -22.70 38.45
N LYS A 30 -23.33 -22.36 38.93
CA LYS A 30 -24.37 -21.67 38.17
C LYS A 30 -24.01 -20.18 38.12
N LEU A 31 -23.95 -19.60 36.92
CA LEU A 31 -24.01 -18.15 36.74
C LEU A 31 -25.12 -17.82 35.74
N GLU A 32 -25.95 -16.88 36.16
CA GLU A 32 -27.28 -16.56 35.65
C GLU A 32 -27.25 -15.88 34.27
N SER A 33 -28.32 -16.13 33.51
CA SER A 33 -28.58 -15.59 32.19
C SER A 33 -28.85 -14.07 32.20
N VAL A 34 -28.13 -13.32 31.37
CA VAL A 34 -28.46 -11.93 31.00
C VAL A 34 -28.93 -11.91 29.54
N PRO A 35 -30.06 -11.25 29.19
CA PRO A 35 -30.59 -11.28 27.82
C PRO A 35 -29.79 -10.38 26.87
N PRO A 36 -29.69 -10.71 25.56
CA PRO A 36 -28.87 -9.95 24.61
C PRO A 36 -29.56 -8.69 24.11
N LEU A 37 -28.88 -7.56 24.24
CA LEU A 37 -29.22 -6.22 23.74
C LEU A 37 -28.86 -6.03 22.24
N ALA A 38 -28.95 -7.10 21.43
CA ALA A 38 -28.42 -7.13 20.06
C ALA A 38 -29.45 -6.86 18.94
N GLN A 39 -30.71 -6.54 19.26
CA GLN A 39 -31.74 -6.32 18.25
C GLN A 39 -32.08 -4.84 17.96
N SER A 40 -31.55 -3.88 18.72
CA SER A 40 -31.90 -2.46 18.53
C SER A 40 -30.98 -1.68 17.58
N PHE A 41 -29.81 -2.20 17.20
CA PHE A 41 -28.86 -1.48 16.32
C PHE A 41 -28.98 -1.81 14.83
N ARG A 42 -29.63 -2.94 14.47
CA ARG A 42 -29.83 -3.33 13.06
C ARG A 42 -30.90 -2.52 12.34
N GLN A 43 -31.79 -1.80 13.03
CA GLN A 43 -32.84 -0.99 12.40
C GLN A 43 -32.44 0.46 12.12
N SER A 44 -31.47 1.03 12.83
CA SER A 44 -31.02 2.42 12.56
C SER A 44 -30.09 2.56 11.35
N ALA A 45 -29.32 1.52 11.01
CA ALA A 45 -28.43 1.55 9.85
C ALA A 45 -29.18 1.48 8.50
N MET A 46 -30.38 0.87 8.47
CA MET A 46 -31.22 0.86 7.27
C MET A 46 -32.00 2.16 7.05
N TYR A 47 -32.20 2.98 8.08
CA TYR A 47 -32.97 4.23 7.96
C TYR A 47 -32.14 5.44 7.50
N HIS A 48 -30.81 5.41 7.66
CA HIS A 48 -29.93 6.51 7.23
C HIS A 48 -29.55 6.47 5.73
N HIS A 49 -29.77 5.34 5.05
CA HIS A 49 -29.52 5.22 3.61
C HIS A 49 -30.69 5.74 2.74
N GLN A 50 -31.79 6.22 3.33
CA GLN A 50 -33.01 6.60 2.61
C GLN A 50 -33.39 8.10 2.71
N GLN A 51 -32.56 8.96 3.31
CA GLN A 51 -32.85 10.40 3.48
C GLN A 51 -31.89 11.37 2.75
N GLN A 52 -31.25 10.94 1.66
CA GLN A 52 -30.51 11.85 0.76
C GLN A 52 -31.07 11.86 -0.66
N GLN A 53 -32.40 11.89 -0.81
CA GLN A 53 -33.04 12.23 -2.08
C GLN A 53 -33.97 13.43 -1.87
N ARG A 54 -33.43 14.63 -2.11
CA ARG A 54 -34.23 15.86 -2.21
C ARG A 54 -35.07 15.82 -3.48
N VAL A 55 -36.39 15.88 -3.30
CA VAL A 55 -37.41 15.98 -4.35
C VAL A 55 -37.30 17.32 -5.09
N PRO A 56 -37.27 17.38 -6.42
CA PRO A 56 -37.54 18.61 -7.16
C PRO A 56 -39.06 18.78 -7.35
N SER A 57 -39.58 19.90 -6.85
CA SER A 57 -40.97 20.32 -7.05
C SER A 57 -41.28 20.56 -8.53
N THR A 58 -42.23 19.82 -9.10
CA THR A 58 -42.76 20.09 -10.45
C THR A 58 -44.09 20.85 -10.36
N SER A 59 -44.10 22.06 -10.92
CA SER A 59 -45.30 22.86 -11.18
C SER A 59 -45.96 22.39 -12.48
N MET A 60 -47.22 21.94 -12.40
CA MET A 60 -48.02 21.54 -13.56
C MET A 60 -48.67 22.77 -14.23
N LYS A 61 -48.46 22.92 -15.54
CA LYS A 61 -49.41 23.58 -16.45
C LYS A 61 -49.78 22.59 -17.55
N ALA A 62 -51.07 22.28 -17.64
CA ALA A 62 -51.64 21.42 -18.66
C ALA A 62 -51.77 22.17 -20.00
N SER A 63 -51.45 21.49 -21.10
CA SER A 63 -52.07 21.73 -22.41
C SER A 63 -52.08 20.45 -23.23
N LYS A 64 -53.11 20.37 -24.07
CA LYS A 64 -53.69 19.20 -24.73
C LYS A 64 -52.92 18.70 -25.96
N ASP A 65 -53.21 17.43 -26.26
CA ASP A 65 -53.18 16.73 -27.55
C ASP A 65 -51.81 16.34 -28.15
N GLY A 66 -51.59 15.02 -28.29
CA GLY A 66 -50.49 14.46 -29.09
C GLY A 66 -50.11 13.04 -28.67
N GLU A 67 -50.66 12.06 -29.37
CA GLU A 67 -50.35 10.62 -29.30
C GLU A 67 -48.85 10.36 -29.58
N VAL A 68 -48.11 9.80 -28.62
CA VAL A 68 -46.73 9.30 -28.82
C VAL A 68 -46.59 7.94 -28.15
N MET A 69 -46.18 6.96 -28.96
CA MET A 69 -45.81 5.59 -28.59
C MET A 69 -44.94 5.56 -27.33
N ALA A 70 -45.36 4.78 -26.33
CA ALA A 70 -44.60 4.56 -25.11
C ALA A 70 -43.35 3.70 -25.42
N THR A 71 -42.21 4.35 -25.65
CA THR A 71 -40.90 3.73 -25.41
C THR A 71 -40.68 3.69 -23.91
N LEU A 72 -40.60 2.47 -23.37
CA LEU A 72 -40.13 2.21 -22.01
C LEU A 72 -38.78 2.94 -21.81
N PRO A 73 -38.61 3.77 -20.77
CA PRO A 73 -37.34 4.39 -20.50
C PRO A 73 -36.37 3.28 -20.08
N THR A 74 -35.34 3.06 -20.88
CA THR A 74 -34.12 2.40 -20.45
C THR A 74 -33.64 3.17 -19.24
N ILE A 75 -33.67 2.53 -18.07
CA ILE A 75 -33.00 3.05 -16.88
C ILE A 75 -31.52 2.97 -17.22
N GLU A 76 -30.97 4.06 -17.73
CA GLU A 76 -29.53 4.31 -17.68
C GLU A 76 -29.20 4.40 -16.20
N THR A 77 -28.73 3.28 -15.65
CA THR A 77 -28.05 3.26 -14.37
C THR A 77 -26.78 4.06 -14.56
N ASP A 78 -26.82 5.32 -14.14
CA ASP A 78 -25.69 6.23 -14.04
C ASP A 78 -24.79 5.73 -12.89
N THR A 79 -24.18 4.56 -13.09
CA THR A 79 -23.00 4.12 -12.35
C THR A 79 -21.83 4.75 -13.08
N THR A 80 -21.37 5.90 -12.62
CA THR A 80 -20.04 6.40 -12.97
C THR A 80 -19.03 5.41 -12.37
N GLU A 81 -18.78 4.29 -13.06
CA GLU A 81 -17.61 3.45 -12.83
C GLU A 81 -16.40 4.37 -13.04
N TYR A 82 -15.68 4.68 -11.97
CA TYR A 82 -14.40 5.35 -12.08
C TYR A 82 -13.46 4.42 -12.86
N SER A 83 -13.22 4.73 -14.14
CA SER A 83 -12.26 4.04 -14.98
C SER A 83 -10.94 3.83 -14.24
N LEU A 84 -10.40 2.60 -14.29
CA LEU A 84 -9.10 2.20 -13.73
C LEU A 84 -7.96 3.20 -14.04
N PHE A 85 -8.05 3.83 -15.21
CA PHE A 85 -7.10 4.81 -15.71
C PHE A 85 -7.81 6.12 -15.98
N PRO A 86 -7.21 7.29 -15.64
CA PRO A 86 -7.79 8.57 -16.01
C PRO A 86 -7.81 8.74 -17.55
N PRO A 87 -8.70 9.60 -18.11
CA PRO A 87 -8.80 9.80 -19.57
C PRO A 87 -7.51 10.23 -20.26
N THR A 88 -6.58 10.83 -19.51
CA THR A 88 -5.26 11.27 -19.98
C THR A 88 -4.19 10.18 -19.93
N SER A 89 -4.47 9.05 -19.29
CA SER A 89 -3.52 7.94 -19.14
C SER A 89 -3.30 7.25 -20.48
N LYS A 90 -2.06 6.87 -20.78
CA LYS A 90 -1.76 6.06 -21.97
C LYS A 90 -2.36 4.65 -21.88
N TYR A 91 -2.78 4.24 -20.69
CA TYR A 91 -3.41 2.96 -20.40
C TYR A 91 -4.94 3.04 -20.46
N HIS A 92 -5.53 4.22 -20.67
CA HIS A 92 -6.97 4.34 -20.83
C HIS A 92 -7.46 3.39 -21.94
N PRO A 93 -8.61 2.70 -21.80
CA PRO A 93 -9.09 1.75 -22.81
C PRO A 93 -9.21 2.34 -24.23
N ASP A 94 -9.55 3.63 -24.31
CA ASP A 94 -9.64 4.37 -25.58
C ASP A 94 -8.28 4.78 -26.17
N GLN A 95 -7.19 4.58 -25.43
CA GLN A 95 -5.83 4.80 -25.88
C GLN A 95 -5.24 3.42 -26.21
N ASP A 96 -4.80 3.19 -27.45
CA ASP A 96 -4.22 1.92 -27.93
C ASP A 96 -3.00 1.39 -27.10
N GLY A 97 -2.58 2.12 -26.06
CA GLY A 97 -1.47 1.75 -25.19
C GLY A 97 -1.73 0.53 -24.32
N LEU A 98 -2.97 0.27 -23.87
CA LEU A 98 -3.27 -0.92 -23.06
C LEU A 98 -3.18 -2.22 -23.88
N GLN A 99 -3.57 -2.15 -25.15
CA GLN A 99 -3.57 -3.25 -26.12
C GLN A 99 -2.17 -3.83 -26.40
N ARG A 100 -1.14 -2.97 -26.33
CA ARG A 100 0.27 -3.32 -26.58
C ARG A 100 0.98 -3.87 -25.33
N ARG A 101 0.34 -3.82 -24.16
CA ARG A 101 0.99 -3.88 -22.84
C ARG A 101 0.33 -4.95 -21.98
N ARG A 102 0.72 -6.21 -22.23
CA ARG A 102 0.02 -7.44 -21.79
C ARG A 102 0.63 -8.14 -20.58
N ARG A 103 1.72 -7.58 -20.07
CA ARG A 103 2.48 -8.11 -18.93
C ARG A 103 2.46 -7.07 -17.84
N TRP A 104 1.89 -7.42 -16.71
CA TRP A 104 1.74 -6.52 -15.57
C TRP A 104 2.37 -7.15 -14.34
N LEU A 105 3.28 -6.40 -13.73
CA LEU A 105 3.68 -6.59 -12.36
C LEU A 105 2.93 -5.54 -11.55
N VAL A 106 2.01 -5.99 -10.70
CA VAL A 106 1.33 -5.16 -9.73
C VAL A 106 1.93 -5.46 -8.37
N VAL A 107 2.31 -4.42 -7.63
CA VAL A 107 2.98 -4.57 -6.33
C VAL A 107 2.17 -3.88 -5.26
N ASP A 108 2.04 -4.52 -4.12
CA ASP A 108 1.63 -3.84 -2.91
C ASP A 108 2.71 -2.86 -2.46
N PHE A 109 2.25 -1.84 -1.74
CA PHE A 109 3.09 -1.05 -0.85
C PHE A 109 2.46 -1.18 0.54
N ASP A 110 3.18 -1.56 1.59
CA ASP A 110 4.54 -1.13 1.84
C ASP A 110 5.52 -2.28 2.08
N GLY A 111 5.25 -3.19 3.03
CA GLY A 111 6.19 -4.25 3.46
C GLY A 111 6.68 -5.18 2.33
N THR A 112 6.00 -5.15 1.19
CA THR A 112 6.42 -5.72 -0.09
C THR A 112 7.64 -5.03 -0.70
N CYS A 113 7.70 -3.69 -0.69
CA CYS A 113 8.77 -2.88 -1.26
C CYS A 113 9.81 -2.39 -0.24
N THR A 114 9.47 -2.26 1.04
CA THR A 114 10.35 -1.72 2.09
C THR A 114 10.75 -2.76 3.13
N GLU A 115 11.87 -2.50 3.81
CA GLU A 115 12.40 -3.42 4.83
C GLU A 115 11.59 -3.41 6.13
N HIS A 116 10.93 -2.29 6.43
CA HIS A 116 10.19 -2.04 7.65
C HIS A 116 8.86 -1.38 7.34
N ASP A 117 7.84 -1.67 8.15
CA ASP A 117 6.57 -0.96 8.07
C ASP A 117 6.80 0.54 8.23
N THR A 118 6.41 1.28 7.20
CA THR A 118 6.54 2.72 7.15
C THR A 118 5.34 3.41 7.79
N THR A 119 4.23 2.71 8.07
CA THR A 119 2.97 3.33 8.55
C THR A 119 3.18 4.24 9.77
N PRO A 120 4.03 3.87 10.75
CA PRO A 120 4.39 4.73 11.89
C PRO A 120 5.11 6.05 11.52
N LEU A 121 5.55 6.22 10.26
CA LEU A 121 6.25 7.41 9.78
C LEU A 121 5.29 8.52 9.31
N LEU A 122 4.02 8.19 9.04
CA LEU A 122 3.00 9.15 8.57
C LEU A 122 2.87 10.40 9.46
N PRO A 123 2.83 10.30 10.81
CA PRO A 123 2.71 11.47 11.68
C PRO A 123 3.92 12.41 11.57
N ARG A 124 5.12 11.84 11.38
CA ARG A 124 6.37 12.60 11.20
C ARG A 124 6.33 13.38 9.89
N LEU A 125 5.91 12.72 8.81
CA LEU A 125 5.77 13.37 7.50
C LEU A 125 4.76 14.50 7.53
N ALA A 126 3.60 14.31 8.19
CA ALA A 126 2.59 15.35 8.35
C ALA A 126 3.12 16.57 9.15
N ALA A 127 3.87 16.33 10.23
CA ALA A 127 4.48 17.38 11.04
C ALA A 127 5.53 18.18 10.24
N PHE A 128 6.42 17.50 9.53
CA PHE A 128 7.47 18.14 8.74
C PHE A 128 6.92 18.92 7.54
N ALA A 129 5.91 18.37 6.86
CA ALA A 129 5.18 19.09 5.81
C ALA A 129 4.54 20.38 6.34
N THR A 130 3.95 20.33 7.52
CA THR A 130 3.34 21.52 8.15
C THR A 130 4.40 22.56 8.52
N ARG A 131 5.54 22.12 9.06
CA ARG A 131 6.68 22.99 9.41
C ARG A 131 7.28 23.71 8.21
N GLN A 132 7.51 23.00 7.10
CA GLN A 132 8.07 23.60 5.87
C GLN A 132 7.18 24.72 5.31
N ARG A 133 5.85 24.61 5.46
CA ARG A 133 4.95 25.68 5.00
C ARG A 133 4.92 26.89 5.93
N SER A 134 4.94 26.65 7.24
CA SER A 134 5.03 27.74 8.22
C SER A 134 6.28 28.59 8.04
N SER A 135 7.42 27.96 7.69
CA SER A 135 8.67 28.70 7.42
C SER A 135 8.66 29.48 6.10
N ILE A 136 7.98 28.97 5.06
CA ILE A 136 7.78 29.72 3.80
C ILE A 136 6.88 30.94 4.04
N GLN A 137 5.80 30.77 4.82
CA GLN A 137 4.85 31.84 5.08
C GLN A 137 5.45 32.97 5.92
N SER A 138 6.32 32.67 6.89
CA SER A 138 7.05 33.70 7.65
C SER A 138 8.10 34.44 6.80
N SER A 139 8.78 33.76 5.87
CA SER A 139 9.78 34.37 4.98
C SER A 139 9.19 35.34 3.94
N CYS A 140 7.95 35.12 3.50
CA CYS A 140 7.30 35.96 2.50
C CYS A 140 6.58 37.20 3.06
N GLY A 141 6.33 37.25 4.38
CA GLY A 141 5.62 38.35 5.05
C GLY A 141 6.44 39.63 5.26
N ASP A 142 7.76 39.58 5.10
CA ASP A 142 8.69 40.61 5.61
C ASP A 142 9.25 41.56 4.53
N LYS A 143 8.60 41.63 3.35
CA LYS A 143 9.06 42.45 2.22
C LYS A 143 8.49 43.86 2.15
N ASN A 144 7.67 44.29 3.11
CA ASN A 144 7.19 45.66 3.21
C ASN A 144 7.34 46.15 4.65
N GLU A 145 8.49 46.72 4.99
CA GLU A 145 8.59 47.93 5.82
C GLU A 145 10.04 48.45 5.85
N ASP A 146 10.16 49.70 5.41
CA ASP A 146 11.23 50.68 5.51
C ASP A 146 12.64 50.24 5.96
N ALA A 147 13.55 50.33 4.99
CA ALA A 147 14.99 50.24 5.19
C ALA A 147 15.54 51.46 5.92
N GLU A 148 15.44 51.48 7.24
CA GLU A 148 16.35 52.22 8.13
C GLU A 148 16.05 51.80 9.57
N HIS A 149 16.85 50.87 10.13
CA HIS A 149 17.14 50.58 11.55
C HIS A 149 17.59 49.10 11.72
N LYS A 150 18.60 48.65 10.94
CA LYS A 150 19.21 47.32 11.10
C LYS A 150 20.45 47.41 11.98
N LYS A 151 20.29 47.27 13.30
CA LYS A 151 21.37 46.80 14.20
C LYS A 151 20.93 46.22 15.55
N GLU A 152 19.63 46.16 15.87
CA GLU A 152 19.13 45.46 17.07
C GLU A 152 18.32 44.18 16.77
N ALA A 153 18.03 43.88 15.50
CA ALA A 153 17.16 42.76 15.09
C ALA A 153 17.78 41.34 15.12
N ASN A 154 19.01 41.16 15.62
CA ASN A 154 19.65 39.83 15.64
C ASN A 154 19.30 38.99 16.88
N ILE A 155 18.75 39.58 17.95
CA ILE A 155 18.39 38.84 19.17
C ILE A 155 16.95 38.32 19.10
N ASP A 156 16.06 39.07 18.45
CA ASP A 156 14.64 38.69 18.31
C ASP A 156 14.43 37.56 17.29
N ASN A 157 15.31 37.44 16.29
CA ASN A 157 15.21 36.39 15.27
C ASN A 157 15.56 35.00 15.84
N ASP A 158 16.58 34.93 16.71
CA ASP A 158 16.97 33.69 17.38
C ASP A 158 15.90 33.23 18.38
N ASN A 159 15.30 34.16 19.13
CA ASN A 159 14.20 33.85 20.07
C ASN A 159 12.94 33.37 19.35
N ASN A 160 12.62 33.93 18.18
CA ASN A 160 11.48 33.52 17.37
C ASN A 160 11.71 32.16 16.69
N SER A 161 12.96 31.87 16.27
CA SER A 161 13.34 30.55 15.75
C SER A 161 13.19 29.47 16.81
N ILE A 162 13.70 29.71 18.02
CA ILE A 162 13.63 28.76 19.14
C ILE A 162 12.17 28.48 19.55
N ALA A 163 11.32 29.53 19.63
CA ALA A 163 9.91 29.38 19.97
C ALA A 163 9.13 28.59 18.91
N ASN A 164 9.42 28.79 17.61
CA ASN A 164 8.79 28.02 16.54
C ASN A 164 9.22 26.55 16.55
N ASP A 165 10.50 26.27 16.83
CA ASP A 165 11.00 24.90 16.91
C ASP A 165 10.38 24.12 18.08
N GLU A 166 10.20 24.77 19.23
CA GLU A 166 9.52 24.17 20.38
C GLU A 166 8.05 23.82 20.05
N VAL A 167 7.34 24.71 19.36
CA VAL A 167 5.96 24.45 18.91
C VAL A 167 5.89 23.27 17.95
N HIS A 168 6.83 23.17 17.01
CA HIS A 168 6.88 22.06 16.05
C HIS A 168 7.23 20.72 16.72
N MET A 169 8.11 20.70 17.71
CA MET A 169 8.42 19.50 18.48
C MET A 169 7.23 19.02 19.32
N VAL A 170 6.52 19.93 19.97
CA VAL A 170 5.29 19.58 20.73
C VAL A 170 4.21 19.02 19.80
N ASP A 171 4.02 19.59 18.60
CA ASP A 171 3.06 19.05 17.63
C ASP A 171 3.48 17.66 17.13
N LEU A 172 4.77 17.46 16.84
CA LEU A 172 5.33 16.17 16.43
C LEU A 172 5.09 15.08 17.49
N GLU A 173 5.44 15.36 18.76
CA GLU A 173 5.24 14.43 19.87
C GLU A 173 3.77 14.09 20.07
N ARG A 174 2.89 15.09 20.03
CA ARG A 174 1.44 14.91 20.10
C ARG A 174 0.95 13.96 18.99
N ARG A 175 1.38 14.18 17.75
CA ARG A 175 0.96 13.36 16.61
C ARG A 175 1.47 11.93 16.71
N ILE A 176 2.73 11.73 17.08
CA ILE A 176 3.31 10.39 17.27
C ILE A 176 2.53 9.63 18.36
N SER A 177 2.33 10.25 19.53
CA SER A 177 1.61 9.63 20.64
C SER A 177 0.17 9.29 20.27
N GLN A 178 -0.53 10.19 19.58
CA GLN A 178 -1.89 9.96 19.13
C GLN A 178 -1.98 8.83 18.12
N PHE A 179 -1.04 8.76 17.17
CA PHE A 179 -1.01 7.69 16.16
C PHE A 179 -0.69 6.33 16.76
N GLN A 180 0.25 6.25 17.71
CA GLN A 180 0.56 5.01 18.43
C GLN A 180 -0.69 4.43 19.12
N HIS A 181 -1.52 5.27 19.72
CA HIS A 181 -2.78 4.83 20.32
C HIS A 181 -3.77 4.26 19.28
N LEU A 182 -3.80 4.83 18.07
CA LEU A 182 -4.62 4.34 16.97
C LEU A 182 -4.10 3.00 16.43
N GLU A 183 -2.79 2.80 16.38
CA GLU A 183 -2.16 1.52 16.02
C GLU A 183 -2.47 0.42 17.04
N GLU A 184 -2.40 0.73 18.34
CA GLU A 184 -2.80 -0.19 19.40
C GLU A 184 -4.27 -0.59 19.28
N GLU A 185 -5.16 0.38 18.99
CA GLU A 185 -6.58 0.14 18.78
C GLU A 185 -6.85 -0.73 17.54
N TYR A 186 -6.10 -0.52 16.45
CA TYR A 186 -6.12 -1.40 15.28
C TYR A 186 -5.73 -2.82 15.64
N MET A 187 -4.57 -3.00 16.29
CA MET A 187 -4.07 -4.33 16.67
C MET A 187 -5.06 -5.07 17.58
N ARG A 188 -5.67 -4.36 18.53
CA ARG A 188 -6.71 -4.89 19.42
C ARG A 188 -7.93 -5.37 18.62
N ARG A 189 -8.53 -4.51 17.80
CA ARG A 189 -9.72 -4.84 17.00
C ARG A 189 -9.46 -5.95 15.99
N TYR A 190 -8.30 -5.89 15.33
CA TYR A 190 -7.88 -6.91 14.37
C TYR A 190 -7.68 -8.26 15.06
N GLY A 191 -7.04 -8.28 16.22
CA GLY A 191 -6.87 -9.50 17.03
C GLY A 191 -8.20 -10.11 17.49
N GLU A 192 -9.13 -9.28 17.96
CA GLU A 192 -10.48 -9.71 18.37
C GLU A 192 -11.26 -10.30 17.19
N THR A 193 -11.24 -9.60 16.05
CA THR A 193 -11.91 -10.03 14.82
C THR A 193 -11.32 -11.33 14.32
N LYS A 194 -9.99 -11.41 14.14
CA LYS A 194 -9.28 -12.63 13.74
C LYS A 194 -9.62 -13.82 14.66
N SER A 195 -9.62 -13.62 15.98
CA SER A 195 -9.94 -14.68 16.93
C SER A 195 -11.39 -15.17 16.80
N SER A 196 -12.34 -14.26 16.57
CA SER A 196 -13.74 -14.61 16.34
C SER A 196 -13.94 -15.37 15.02
N LEU A 197 -13.29 -14.91 13.95
CA LEU A 197 -13.37 -15.48 12.60
C LEU A 197 -12.78 -16.90 12.51
N ILE A 198 -11.76 -17.21 13.33
CA ILE A 198 -11.23 -18.57 13.45
C ILE A 198 -12.27 -19.52 14.05
N GLN A 199 -13.09 -19.04 14.99
CA GLN A 199 -14.11 -19.85 15.67
C GLN A 199 -15.39 -20.03 14.84
N GLN A 200 -15.71 -19.08 13.97
CA GLN A 200 -16.92 -19.11 13.14
C GLN A 200 -16.69 -19.87 11.84
N GLN A 201 -17.69 -20.62 11.36
CA GLN A 201 -17.68 -21.18 10.01
C GLN A 201 -18.13 -20.11 9.00
N HIS A 202 -17.17 -19.50 8.28
CA HIS A 202 -17.47 -18.65 7.13
C HIS A 202 -17.80 -19.49 5.90
N GLN A 203 -18.75 -19.02 5.10
CA GLN A 203 -19.17 -19.70 3.87
C GLN A 203 -18.15 -19.51 2.74
N SER A 204 -17.47 -18.36 2.69
CA SER A 204 -16.40 -18.08 1.71
C SER A 204 -15.18 -17.39 2.33
N ILE A 205 -14.04 -17.49 1.64
CA ILE A 205 -12.82 -16.74 1.99
C ILE A 205 -13.02 -15.23 1.86
N HIS A 206 -13.86 -14.80 0.92
CA HIS A 206 -14.12 -13.38 0.68
C HIS A 206 -14.87 -12.73 1.85
N ASP A 207 -15.86 -13.42 2.42
CA ASP A 207 -16.59 -12.93 3.60
C ASP A 207 -15.66 -12.77 4.81
N MET A 208 -14.68 -13.67 4.95
CA MET A 208 -13.67 -13.56 6.00
C MET A 208 -12.73 -12.38 5.78
N LEU A 209 -12.24 -12.18 4.55
CA LEU A 209 -11.34 -11.08 4.23
C LEU A 209 -12.05 -9.73 4.38
N ASP A 210 -13.31 -9.62 3.95
CA ASP A 210 -14.14 -8.43 4.15
C ASP A 210 -14.33 -8.11 5.65
N ALA A 211 -14.58 -9.13 6.47
CA ALA A 211 -14.66 -8.95 7.92
C ALA A 211 -13.33 -8.52 8.55
N LEU A 212 -12.19 -8.95 8.00
CA LEU A 212 -10.85 -8.51 8.45
C LEU A 212 -10.53 -7.07 8.05
N ASP A 213 -11.22 -6.50 7.07
CA ASP A 213 -11.07 -5.11 6.63
C ASP A 213 -11.84 -4.12 7.53
N GLU A 214 -12.86 -4.57 8.27
CA GLU A 214 -13.67 -3.72 9.16
C GLU A 214 -12.83 -3.00 10.25
N PRO A 215 -11.91 -3.66 10.98
CA PRO A 215 -10.99 -2.99 11.90
C PRO A 215 -10.21 -1.84 11.26
N SER A 216 -9.67 -2.06 10.06
CA SER A 216 -8.89 -1.05 9.32
C SER A 216 -9.76 0.16 8.96
N THR A 217 -10.99 -0.10 8.47
CA THR A 217 -11.95 0.96 8.11
C THR A 217 -12.29 1.84 9.31
N ILE A 218 -12.58 1.23 10.47
CA ILE A 218 -12.94 1.96 11.68
C ILE A 218 -11.77 2.80 12.18
N VAL A 219 -10.57 2.24 12.22
CA VAL A 219 -9.39 2.98 12.70
C VAL A 219 -9.01 4.08 11.72
N THR A 220 -9.15 3.86 10.42
CA THR A 220 -8.93 4.90 9.40
C THR A 220 -9.88 6.09 9.58
N GLN A 221 -11.14 5.83 9.95
CA GLN A 221 -12.08 6.88 10.34
C GLN A 221 -11.59 7.63 11.59
N MET A 222 -11.09 6.92 12.60
CA MET A 222 -10.53 7.54 13.81
C MET A 222 -9.28 8.38 13.50
N VAL A 223 -8.41 7.92 12.59
CA VAL A 223 -7.26 8.69 12.09
C VAL A 223 -7.74 10.01 11.45
N SER A 224 -8.76 9.93 10.60
CA SER A 224 -9.34 11.12 9.95
C SER A 224 -9.94 12.11 10.97
N GLU A 225 -10.68 11.60 11.94
CA GLU A 225 -11.29 12.42 13.02
C GLU A 225 -10.23 13.06 13.92
N SER A 226 -9.11 12.38 14.12
CA SER A 226 -7.99 12.84 14.94
C SER A 226 -7.20 14.00 14.32
N ARG A 227 -7.28 14.15 12.99
CA ARG A 227 -6.45 15.09 12.20
C ARG A 227 -4.95 14.92 12.41
N VAL A 228 -4.51 13.74 12.85
CA VAL A 228 -3.10 13.45 13.11
C VAL A 228 -2.23 13.55 11.84
N LEU A 229 -2.86 13.44 10.66
CA LEU A 229 -2.22 13.56 9.35
C LEU A 229 -2.47 14.92 8.67
N GLU A 230 -3.04 15.90 9.37
CA GLU A 230 -3.27 17.25 8.82
C GLU A 230 -1.98 17.84 8.25
N GLY A 231 -2.08 18.45 7.06
CA GLY A 231 -0.95 19.02 6.32
C GLY A 231 -0.38 18.08 5.24
N LEU A 232 -0.54 16.76 5.39
CA LEU A 232 0.06 15.76 4.49
C LEU A 232 -0.57 15.74 3.09
N GLY A 233 -1.88 15.94 2.96
CA GLY A 233 -2.55 15.83 1.64
C GLY A 233 -2.34 17.01 0.69
N HIS A 234 -1.73 18.09 1.18
CA HIS A 234 -1.31 19.21 0.33
C HIS A 234 0.07 18.98 -0.31
N VAL A 235 0.82 17.97 0.16
CA VAL A 235 2.21 17.76 -0.23
C VAL A 235 2.26 16.98 -1.53
N ASP A 236 2.97 17.51 -2.53
CA ASP A 236 3.25 16.77 -3.75
C ASP A 236 4.47 15.84 -3.58
N ALA A 237 4.74 15.02 -4.60
CA ALA A 237 5.83 14.06 -4.55
C ALA A 237 7.22 14.71 -4.47
N ASP A 238 7.37 15.93 -5.02
CA ASP A 238 8.64 16.66 -5.01
C ASP A 238 8.94 17.22 -3.60
N GLU A 239 7.94 17.81 -2.95
CA GLU A 239 8.03 18.28 -1.55
C GLU A 239 8.29 17.10 -0.60
N LEU A 240 7.55 15.98 -0.75
CA LEU A 240 7.81 14.75 0.02
C LEU A 240 9.21 14.18 -0.23
N GLY A 241 9.70 14.26 -1.46
CA GLY A 241 11.07 13.84 -1.81
C GLY A 241 12.15 14.65 -1.09
N GLY A 242 11.87 15.89 -0.67
CA GLY A 242 12.77 16.69 0.17
C GLY A 242 12.78 16.28 1.64
N ILE A 243 11.66 15.71 2.14
CA ILE A 243 11.49 15.24 3.52
C ILE A 243 11.99 13.80 3.67
N LEU A 244 11.86 12.98 2.63
CA LEU A 244 12.25 11.57 2.65
C LEU A 244 13.75 11.38 2.45
N GLN A 245 14.35 10.53 3.28
CA GLN A 245 15.68 9.98 3.07
C GLN A 245 15.56 8.52 2.64
N LEU A 246 15.68 8.29 1.33
CA LEU A 246 15.56 6.96 0.75
C LEU A 246 16.91 6.24 0.76
N HIS A 247 16.99 5.09 1.42
CA HIS A 247 18.10 4.18 1.28
C HIS A 247 17.76 3.12 0.24
N THR A 248 18.58 3.08 -0.81
CA THR A 248 18.45 2.14 -1.92
C THR A 248 19.78 1.46 -2.19
N ASP A 249 19.78 0.38 -2.99
CA ASP A 249 20.97 -0.38 -3.38
C ASP A 249 22.09 0.46 -4.02
N THR A 250 21.75 1.63 -4.57
CA THR A 250 22.71 2.52 -5.25
C THR A 250 23.45 3.47 -4.29
N THR A 251 23.07 3.49 -3.02
CA THR A 251 23.76 4.28 -2.01
C THR A 251 25.09 3.60 -1.69
N THR A 252 26.21 4.14 -2.18
CA THR A 252 27.55 3.58 -1.94
C THR A 252 27.80 3.44 -0.44
N PRO A 253 28.38 2.31 0.02
CA PRO A 253 28.76 2.11 1.42
C PRO A 253 30.04 2.92 1.71
N THR A 254 29.91 4.23 1.85
CA THR A 254 31.02 5.08 2.31
C THR A 254 30.68 5.89 3.55
N GLU A 255 29.47 5.79 4.08
CA GLU A 255 29.13 6.33 5.39
C GLU A 255 28.32 5.28 6.15
N PHE A 256 28.86 4.84 7.30
CA PHE A 256 28.32 3.85 8.24
C PHE A 256 28.52 2.36 7.92
N GLU A 257 29.77 1.92 8.00
CA GLU A 257 30.08 0.68 8.72
C GLU A 257 30.76 1.04 10.05
N SER A 258 29.97 1.26 11.11
CA SER A 258 30.33 0.90 12.49
C SER A 258 29.17 1.16 13.48
N SER A 259 28.16 0.29 13.48
CA SER A 259 27.51 -0.20 14.71
C SER A 259 26.32 -1.07 14.32
N GLY A 260 26.51 -2.38 14.44
CA GLY A 260 25.38 -3.29 14.54
C GLY A 260 24.67 -3.09 15.87
N THR A 261 23.36 -3.31 15.85
CA THR A 261 22.44 -3.31 16.99
C THR A 261 22.18 -1.95 17.60
N GLU A 262 21.02 -1.37 17.29
CA GLU A 262 20.19 -0.68 18.28
C GLU A 262 18.78 -0.45 17.70
N VAL A 263 17.85 -1.31 18.13
CA VAL A 263 16.46 -0.94 18.31
C VAL A 263 16.43 -0.19 19.62
N GLU A 264 16.43 1.14 19.59
CA GLU A 264 16.08 1.93 20.79
C GLU A 264 15.10 3.05 20.45
N CYS A 265 13.92 2.91 21.03
CA CYS A 265 13.02 4.01 21.34
C CYS A 265 13.82 5.03 22.17
N MET A 266 14.19 6.17 21.58
CA MET A 266 15.01 7.14 22.30
C MET A 266 14.17 7.97 23.28
N SER A 267 14.24 7.55 24.54
CA SER A 267 14.24 8.43 25.71
C SER A 267 15.46 9.36 25.66
N SER A 268 15.23 10.61 26.05
CA SER A 268 16.18 11.73 26.19
C SER A 268 17.59 11.37 26.69
N ASN A 269 18.61 11.78 25.92
CA ASN A 269 19.71 12.68 26.32
C ASN A 269 20.95 12.43 25.46
N GLU A 270 21.20 13.27 24.44
CA GLU A 270 22.56 13.58 24.02
C GLU A 270 22.70 15.08 23.75
N THR A 271 23.52 15.72 24.58
CA THR A 271 23.90 17.12 24.49
C THR A 271 25.02 17.32 23.47
N ASN A 272 24.81 18.32 22.61
CA ASN A 272 25.81 19.18 21.97
C ASN A 272 26.70 18.57 20.88
N LYS A 273 26.19 18.59 19.64
CA LYS A 273 26.86 19.27 18.52
C LYS A 273 25.82 19.88 17.57
N SER A 274 25.94 21.19 17.39
CA SER A 274 25.17 22.00 16.44
C SER A 274 25.33 21.48 15.01
N GLY A 275 24.27 20.85 14.48
CA GLY A 275 24.06 20.54 13.08
C GLY A 275 22.62 20.88 12.73
N GLU A 276 22.41 22.05 12.11
CA GLU A 276 21.13 22.37 11.47
C GLU A 276 20.89 21.34 10.34
N GLY A 277 19.85 20.52 10.44
CA GLY A 277 19.32 19.73 9.32
C GLY A 277 19.22 18.21 9.46
N GLU A 278 19.64 17.58 10.57
CA GLU A 278 19.58 16.11 10.71
C GLU A 278 18.22 15.59 11.20
N PHE A 279 17.43 16.41 11.91
CA PHE A 279 16.16 16.02 12.50
C PHE A 279 14.94 16.08 11.56
N ASP A 280 15.09 16.62 10.35
CA ASP A 280 13.97 16.90 9.42
C ASP A 280 13.77 15.84 8.33
N LYS A 281 14.41 14.68 8.46
CA LYS A 281 14.32 13.61 7.47
C LYS A 281 13.63 12.36 8.01
N VAL A 282 12.79 11.77 7.16
CA VAL A 282 12.14 10.50 7.42
C VAL A 282 12.79 9.43 6.57
N VAL A 283 13.42 8.45 7.23
CA VAL A 283 14.17 7.39 6.55
C VAL A 283 13.22 6.29 6.07
N VAL A 284 13.27 5.97 4.79
CA VAL A 284 12.60 4.79 4.20
C VAL A 284 13.67 3.92 3.55
N ARG A 285 13.71 2.64 3.92
CA ARG A 285 14.64 1.66 3.36
C ARG A 285 13.91 0.78 2.37
N ILE A 286 14.27 0.90 1.10
CA ILE A 286 13.75 0.03 0.04
C ILE A 286 14.46 -1.31 0.15
N ARG A 287 13.71 -2.41 0.04
CA ARG A 287 14.28 -3.76 0.09
C ARG A 287 15.33 -3.94 -1.00
N HIS A 288 16.37 -4.69 -0.64
CA HIS A 288 17.42 -5.05 -1.58
C HIS A 288 16.84 -5.65 -2.86
N SER A 289 17.40 -5.22 -4.01
CA SER A 289 17.00 -5.54 -5.38
C SER A 289 15.63 -5.02 -5.85
N CYS A 290 14.75 -4.52 -4.97
CA CYS A 290 13.41 -4.05 -5.37
C CYS A 290 13.48 -2.95 -6.43
N GLN A 291 14.18 -1.84 -6.15
CA GLN A 291 14.30 -0.72 -7.08
C GLN A 291 14.94 -1.15 -8.40
N ASN A 292 15.97 -2.00 -8.35
CA ASN A 292 16.68 -2.49 -9.53
C ASN A 292 15.80 -3.36 -10.42
N THR A 293 15.07 -4.33 -9.83
CA THR A 293 14.10 -5.17 -10.53
C THR A 293 13.01 -4.33 -11.19
N LEU A 294 12.39 -3.42 -10.44
CA LEU A 294 11.32 -2.55 -10.95
C LEU A 294 11.81 -1.63 -12.07
N ALA A 295 13.02 -1.09 -11.98
CA ALA A 295 13.60 -0.24 -13.03
C ALA A 295 13.93 -1.05 -14.30
N ARG A 296 14.43 -2.27 -14.12
CA ARG A 296 14.82 -3.18 -15.21
C ARG A 296 13.60 -3.60 -16.04
N ILE A 297 12.49 -3.98 -15.41
CA ILE A 297 11.28 -4.42 -16.12
C ILE A 297 10.62 -3.31 -16.95
N LEU A 298 10.89 -2.05 -16.60
CA LEU A 298 10.41 -0.87 -17.33
C LEU A 298 11.34 -0.45 -18.48
N SER A 299 12.49 -1.13 -18.65
CA SER A 299 13.47 -0.82 -19.68
C SER A 299 13.10 -1.54 -20.98
N GLU A 300 12.52 -0.81 -21.93
CA GLU A 300 12.30 -1.30 -23.30
C GLU A 300 13.64 -1.28 -24.05
N SER A 301 13.98 -2.32 -24.84
CA SER A 301 15.12 -2.20 -25.76
C SER A 301 14.73 -1.26 -26.91
N SER A 302 15.58 -0.27 -27.19
CA SER A 302 15.47 0.52 -28.40
C SER A 302 15.78 -0.38 -29.60
N ASN A 303 14.79 -0.60 -30.46
CA ASN A 303 14.88 -1.15 -31.82
C ASN A 303 16.18 -1.88 -32.20
N HIS A 304 16.08 -3.21 -32.31
CA HIS A 304 17.01 -4.01 -33.10
C HIS A 304 17.08 -3.49 -34.54
N HIS A 305 18.12 -2.71 -34.84
CA HIS A 305 18.65 -2.60 -36.22
C HIS A 305 20.11 -3.04 -36.36
N ASP A 306 20.83 -3.35 -35.27
CA ASP A 306 22.19 -3.89 -35.34
C ASP A 306 22.28 -5.21 -34.56
N ALA A 307 21.90 -6.30 -35.23
CA ALA A 307 21.88 -7.67 -34.69
C ALA A 307 23.26 -8.36 -34.72
N ASP A 308 24.36 -7.65 -34.47
CA ASP A 308 25.72 -8.23 -34.63
C ASP A 308 26.71 -7.95 -33.49
N GLN A 309 26.28 -7.40 -32.35
CA GLN A 309 27.12 -7.33 -31.16
C GLN A 309 26.45 -8.06 -29.99
N ARG A 310 27.06 -9.17 -29.59
CA ARG A 310 26.78 -9.85 -28.32
C ARG A 310 27.31 -8.95 -27.21
N ASP A 311 26.49 -8.02 -26.76
CA ASP A 311 26.82 -7.18 -25.63
C ASP A 311 26.46 -7.93 -24.34
N GLU A 312 27.44 -8.10 -23.45
CA GLU A 312 27.29 -8.74 -22.14
C GLU A 312 26.62 -7.78 -21.13
N GLY A 313 25.51 -7.18 -21.55
CA GLY A 313 24.67 -6.35 -20.70
C GLY A 313 23.75 -7.20 -19.81
N PRO A 314 23.26 -6.66 -18.68
CA PRO A 314 22.24 -7.34 -17.88
C PRO A 314 21.02 -7.65 -18.74
N PRO A 315 20.40 -8.84 -18.59
CA PRO A 315 19.29 -9.26 -19.43
C PRO A 315 18.12 -8.28 -19.27
N ALA A 316 17.73 -7.66 -20.38
CA ALA A 316 16.58 -6.77 -20.44
C ALA A 316 15.30 -7.59 -20.18
N CYS A 317 14.53 -7.25 -19.14
CA CYS A 317 13.14 -7.70 -19.07
C CYS A 317 12.35 -6.80 -20.02
N LEU A 318 11.87 -7.38 -21.12
CA LEU A 318 11.28 -6.60 -22.21
C LEU A 318 9.80 -6.33 -21.88
N GLY A 319 9.37 -5.07 -21.88
CA GLY A 319 7.95 -4.71 -22.06
C GLY A 319 6.97 -5.14 -20.97
N TRP A 320 7.38 -5.12 -19.69
CA TRP A 320 6.47 -5.19 -18.56
C TRP A 320 5.91 -3.82 -18.21
N ASN A 321 4.77 -3.83 -17.53
CA ASN A 321 4.14 -2.65 -16.95
C ASN A 321 4.14 -2.81 -15.44
N LEU A 322 4.32 -1.70 -14.75
CA LEU A 322 4.29 -1.64 -13.31
C LEU A 322 3.06 -0.86 -12.87
N ALA A 323 2.34 -1.37 -11.89
CA ALA A 323 1.39 -0.60 -11.10
C ALA A 323 1.65 -0.83 -9.60
N VAL A 324 1.35 0.18 -8.79
CA VAL A 324 1.37 0.07 -7.33
C VAL A 324 -0.06 0.08 -6.82
N LEU A 325 -0.42 -0.87 -5.96
CA LEU A 325 -1.75 -1.03 -5.41
C LEU A 325 -1.66 -1.13 -3.89
N SER A 326 -2.06 -0.09 -3.17
CA SER A 326 -1.93 -0.06 -1.70
C SER A 326 -3.23 0.35 -1.02
N ILE A 327 -3.48 -0.22 0.16
CA ILE A 327 -4.54 0.23 1.06
C ILE A 327 -4.03 1.33 2.00
N ASN A 328 -2.73 1.49 2.12
CA ASN A 328 -2.10 2.48 2.96
C ASN A 328 -1.50 3.56 2.05
N TRP A 329 -1.23 4.74 2.60
CA TRP A 329 -0.54 5.84 1.89
C TRP A 329 -1.33 6.52 0.77
N CYS A 330 -1.03 7.80 0.59
CA CYS A 330 -1.52 8.58 -0.54
C CYS A 330 -0.57 8.45 -1.75
N PRO A 331 -1.05 8.75 -2.98
CA PRO A 331 -0.24 8.59 -4.17
C PRO A 331 1.03 9.42 -4.18
N ALA A 332 1.02 10.65 -3.63
CA ALA A 332 2.21 11.49 -3.57
C ALA A 332 3.36 10.81 -2.81
N LEU A 333 3.02 10.06 -1.78
CA LEU A 333 3.99 9.40 -0.90
C LEU A 333 4.51 8.10 -1.49
N ILE A 334 3.63 7.31 -2.12
CA ILE A 334 4.04 6.16 -2.91
C ILE A 334 4.92 6.63 -4.09
N ASP A 335 4.54 7.72 -4.76
CA ASP A 335 5.28 8.27 -5.89
C ASP A 335 6.68 8.69 -5.47
N ALA A 336 6.80 9.48 -4.40
CA ALA A 336 8.07 9.91 -3.84
C ALA A 336 8.92 8.74 -3.32
N SER A 337 8.31 7.74 -2.66
CA SER A 337 9.03 6.66 -1.98
C SER A 337 9.54 5.58 -2.91
N ILE A 338 8.78 5.19 -3.94
CA ILE A 338 9.16 4.05 -4.80
C ILE A 338 9.12 4.37 -6.30
N VAL A 339 8.11 5.08 -6.80
CA VAL A 339 7.97 5.30 -8.25
C VAL A 339 9.05 6.23 -8.79
N GLN A 340 9.24 7.42 -8.22
CA GLN A 340 10.28 8.36 -8.65
C GLN A 340 11.70 7.77 -8.56
N PRO A 341 12.08 7.06 -7.48
CA PRO A 341 13.35 6.33 -7.41
C PRO A 341 13.52 5.29 -8.53
N VAL A 342 12.48 4.49 -8.81
CA VAL A 342 12.49 3.51 -9.89
C VAL A 342 12.66 4.19 -11.26
N LEU A 343 11.90 5.25 -11.52
CA LEU A 343 11.98 6.01 -12.76
C LEU A 343 13.34 6.74 -12.91
N LYS A 344 13.95 7.17 -11.80
CA LYS A 344 15.31 7.74 -11.79
C LYS A 344 16.36 6.67 -12.12
N GLN A 345 16.27 5.50 -11.50
CA GLN A 345 17.17 4.38 -11.78
C GLN A 345 17.06 3.93 -13.23
N ARG A 346 15.84 3.79 -13.74
CA ARG A 346 15.58 3.50 -15.16
C ARG A 346 16.25 4.51 -16.09
N ARG A 347 16.08 5.82 -15.81
CA ARG A 347 16.73 6.88 -16.59
C ARG A 347 18.25 6.76 -16.60
N SER A 348 18.84 6.45 -15.44
CA SER A 348 20.28 6.23 -15.30
C SER A 348 20.75 5.02 -16.11
N VAL A 349 20.04 3.89 -16.03
CA VAL A 349 20.37 2.66 -16.75
C VAL A 349 20.28 2.85 -18.27
N LEU A 350 19.23 3.53 -18.74
CA LEU A 350 19.00 3.78 -20.16
C LEU A 350 19.77 4.98 -20.72
N GLN A 351 20.45 5.76 -19.87
CA GLN A 351 21.11 7.01 -20.24
C GLN A 351 20.18 7.99 -20.97
N ILE A 352 18.95 8.16 -20.46
CA ILE A 352 17.93 9.06 -21.02
C ILE A 352 17.57 10.18 -20.05
N ASP A 353 17.35 11.39 -20.59
CA ASP A 353 17.02 12.56 -19.78
C ASP A 353 15.54 12.65 -19.40
N LYS A 354 14.65 12.09 -20.24
CA LYS A 354 13.20 12.14 -20.06
C LYS A 354 12.57 10.77 -20.16
N CYS A 355 11.56 10.54 -19.34
CA CYS A 355 10.84 9.29 -19.23
C CYS A 355 9.34 9.58 -19.28
N THR A 356 8.64 9.07 -20.31
CA THR A 356 7.17 9.12 -20.41
C THR A 356 6.53 7.85 -19.84
N THR A 357 7.28 7.08 -19.06
CA THR A 357 6.74 5.91 -18.38
C THR A 357 5.79 6.36 -17.29
N GLU A 358 4.55 5.94 -17.41
CA GLU A 358 3.51 6.12 -16.42
C GLU A 358 3.44 4.84 -15.58
N VAL A 359 3.41 4.99 -14.26
CA VAL A 359 3.21 3.91 -13.28
C VAL A 359 1.91 4.24 -12.54
N PRO A 360 0.81 3.51 -12.79
CA PRO A 360 -0.44 3.74 -12.08
C PRO A 360 -0.26 3.48 -10.58
N ILE A 361 -0.81 4.37 -9.75
CA ILE A 361 -0.89 4.21 -8.30
C ILE A 361 -2.36 4.16 -7.93
N TRP A 362 -2.81 3.01 -7.45
CA TRP A 362 -4.15 2.82 -6.91
C TRP A 362 -4.04 2.75 -5.39
N SER A 363 -4.41 3.83 -4.72
CA SER A 363 -4.34 3.89 -3.26
C SER A 363 -5.47 4.71 -2.66
N ASN A 364 -5.54 4.66 -1.32
CA ASN A 364 -6.31 5.62 -0.56
C ASN A 364 -5.71 7.02 -0.70
N GLN A 365 -6.51 8.04 -0.39
CA GLN A 365 -6.12 9.44 -0.51
C GLN A 365 -6.16 10.10 0.84
N VAL A 366 -5.28 11.06 1.08
CA VAL A 366 -5.35 11.95 2.25
C VAL A 366 -5.51 13.36 1.73
N ASP A 367 -6.47 14.09 2.28
CA ASP A 367 -6.68 15.48 1.92
C ASP A 367 -5.87 16.45 2.80
N ALA A 368 -6.07 17.73 2.52
CA ALA A 368 -5.50 18.86 3.22
C ALA A 368 -5.60 18.77 4.76
N ASP A 369 -6.77 18.35 5.25
CA ASP A 369 -7.14 18.31 6.66
C ASP A 369 -6.70 17.00 7.33
N GLY A 370 -6.06 16.10 6.58
CA GLY A 370 -5.65 14.78 7.06
C GLY A 370 -6.78 13.76 7.03
N VAL A 371 -7.88 14.02 6.31
CA VAL A 371 -9.01 13.10 6.17
C VAL A 371 -8.71 12.09 5.06
N ILE A 372 -8.96 10.81 5.34
CA ILE A 372 -8.63 9.72 4.44
C ILE A 372 -9.86 9.31 3.63
N SER A 373 -9.73 9.31 2.31
CA SER A 373 -10.73 8.75 1.39
C SER A 373 -10.33 7.32 0.99
N LEU A 374 -11.20 6.37 1.31
CA LEU A 374 -11.00 4.94 1.10
C LEU A 374 -11.37 4.50 -0.33
N ASN A 375 -10.49 4.79 -1.29
CA ASN A 375 -10.65 4.34 -2.68
C ASN A 375 -10.28 2.86 -2.88
N VAL A 376 -9.42 2.33 -2.01
CA VAL A 376 -9.00 0.94 -1.91
C VAL A 376 -9.09 0.55 -0.42
N PRO A 377 -10.30 0.26 0.09
CA PRO A 377 -10.54 0.06 1.53
C PRO A 377 -9.90 -1.21 2.12
N GLY A 378 -9.58 -2.21 1.29
CA GLY A 378 -9.11 -3.49 1.80
C GLY A 378 -8.92 -4.56 0.73
N ALA A 379 -8.93 -5.83 1.15
CA ALA A 379 -8.55 -6.97 0.33
C ALA A 379 -9.44 -7.15 -0.91
N LEU A 380 -10.76 -7.02 -0.73
CA LEU A 380 -11.70 -7.19 -1.86
C LEU A 380 -11.55 -6.06 -2.89
N ALA A 381 -11.26 -4.84 -2.45
CA ALA A 381 -11.00 -3.73 -3.36
C ALA A 381 -9.70 -3.95 -4.16
N LYS A 382 -8.64 -4.47 -3.54
CA LYS A 382 -7.41 -4.84 -4.24
C LYS A 382 -7.69 -5.91 -5.31
N ARG A 383 -8.44 -6.96 -4.96
CA ARG A 383 -8.89 -8.00 -5.92
C ARG A 383 -9.66 -7.39 -7.09
N ASP A 384 -10.60 -6.49 -6.81
CA ASP A 384 -11.46 -5.92 -7.84
C ASP A 384 -10.67 -5.04 -8.82
N ARG A 385 -9.58 -4.40 -8.37
CA ARG A 385 -8.60 -3.72 -9.27
C ARG A 385 -7.88 -4.70 -10.19
N ILE A 386 -7.46 -5.86 -9.70
CA ILE A 386 -6.85 -6.91 -10.54
C ILE A 386 -7.86 -7.44 -11.57
N ARG A 387 -9.13 -7.63 -11.17
CA ARG A 387 -10.21 -8.02 -12.08
C ARG A 387 -10.48 -6.98 -13.15
N GLU A 388 -10.51 -5.71 -12.78
CA GLU A 388 -10.69 -4.59 -13.70
C GLU A 388 -9.55 -4.52 -14.71
N LEU A 389 -8.30 -4.63 -14.23
CA LEU A 389 -7.11 -4.68 -15.09
C LEU A 389 -7.20 -5.84 -16.09
N ARG A 390 -7.53 -7.05 -15.61
CA ARG A 390 -7.71 -8.25 -16.44
C ARG A 390 -8.76 -8.03 -17.53
N ARG A 391 -9.94 -7.48 -17.17
CA ARG A 391 -11.01 -7.20 -18.14
C ARG A 391 -10.55 -6.24 -19.23
N ASN A 392 -9.85 -5.18 -18.86
CA ASN A 392 -9.36 -4.19 -19.83
C ASN A 392 -8.28 -4.77 -20.77
N ILE A 393 -7.45 -5.72 -20.29
CA ILE A 393 -6.48 -6.45 -21.14
C ILE A 393 -7.17 -7.45 -22.08
N HIS A 394 -8.28 -8.07 -21.67
CA HIS A 394 -8.96 -9.11 -22.47
C HIS A 394 -9.92 -8.56 -23.54
N GLN A 395 -10.40 -7.32 -23.42
CA GLN A 395 -11.26 -6.66 -24.42
C GLN A 395 -10.56 -6.40 -25.77
N SER A 396 -9.36 -6.92 -25.94
CA SER A 396 -8.29 -6.30 -26.71
C SER A 396 -7.64 -7.28 -27.70
N SER A 397 -7.53 -8.59 -27.41
CA SER A 397 -6.74 -9.52 -28.25
C SER A 397 -6.88 -11.01 -27.87
N ASP A 398 -6.65 -11.92 -28.82
CA ASP A 398 -6.54 -13.40 -28.64
C ASP A 398 -5.14 -13.87 -28.15
N SER A 399 -4.39 -13.06 -27.42
CA SER A 399 -3.00 -13.40 -27.04
C SER A 399 -2.81 -13.58 -25.55
N THR A 400 -1.74 -14.28 -25.20
CA THR A 400 -1.36 -14.54 -23.81
C THR A 400 -1.02 -13.24 -23.08
N SER A 401 -1.70 -13.01 -21.96
CA SER A 401 -1.42 -11.94 -21.00
C SER A 401 -1.09 -12.54 -19.64
N VAL A 402 -0.30 -11.84 -18.83
CA VAL A 402 -0.01 -12.27 -17.46
C VAL A 402 -0.08 -11.09 -16.51
N ILE A 403 -0.74 -11.31 -15.39
CA ILE A 403 -0.75 -10.42 -14.24
C ILE A 403 -0.08 -11.13 -13.08
N VAL A 404 1.07 -10.59 -12.67
CA VAL A 404 1.77 -10.97 -11.45
C VAL A 404 1.37 -9.97 -10.37
N TYR A 405 0.93 -10.45 -9.21
CA TYR A 405 0.70 -9.62 -8.04
C TYR A 405 1.67 -10.00 -6.93
N VAL A 406 2.32 -9.01 -6.32
CA VAL A 406 3.23 -9.20 -5.19
C VAL A 406 2.65 -8.49 -3.97
N GLY A 407 2.50 -9.19 -2.85
CA GLY A 407 2.00 -8.64 -1.59
C GLY A 407 2.58 -9.37 -0.38
N ASP A 408 2.54 -8.77 0.82
CA ASP A 408 3.17 -9.33 2.02
C ASP A 408 2.16 -9.69 3.13
N SER A 409 0.89 -9.28 2.99
CA SER A 409 -0.08 -9.33 4.07
C SER A 409 -1.34 -10.15 3.74
N SER A 410 -2.18 -10.40 4.74
CA SER A 410 -3.51 -10.98 4.51
C SER A 410 -4.45 -10.04 3.74
N THR A 411 -4.18 -8.73 3.72
CA THR A 411 -4.96 -7.78 2.91
C THR A 411 -4.70 -7.96 1.41
N ASP A 412 -3.63 -8.65 1.05
CA ASP A 412 -3.28 -8.95 -0.33
C ASP A 412 -3.89 -10.26 -0.84
N LEU A 413 -4.37 -11.11 0.07
CA LEU A 413 -4.72 -12.49 -0.25
C LEU A 413 -5.75 -12.61 -1.37
N ALA A 414 -6.76 -11.74 -1.39
CA ALA A 414 -7.77 -11.74 -2.44
C ALA A 414 -7.19 -11.32 -3.81
N ALA A 415 -6.24 -10.38 -3.84
CA ALA A 415 -5.57 -9.96 -5.08
C ALA A 415 -4.55 -11.01 -5.55
N LEU A 416 -3.80 -11.62 -4.62
CA LEU A 416 -2.88 -12.73 -4.86
C LEU A 416 -3.58 -13.92 -5.53
N LEU A 417 -4.76 -14.30 -5.04
CA LEU A 417 -5.58 -15.39 -5.61
C LEU A 417 -6.29 -15.02 -6.92
N GLU A 418 -6.38 -13.74 -7.24
CA GLU A 418 -7.01 -13.26 -8.48
C GLU A 418 -6.00 -13.05 -9.61
N ALA A 419 -4.75 -12.78 -9.27
CA ALA A 419 -3.65 -12.71 -10.22
C ALA A 419 -3.38 -14.08 -10.88
N ASP A 420 -2.68 -14.06 -12.02
CA ASP A 420 -2.23 -15.28 -12.67
C ASP A 420 -1.08 -15.94 -11.89
N ILE A 421 -0.22 -15.08 -11.32
CA ILE A 421 0.88 -15.47 -10.44
C ILE A 421 0.79 -14.58 -9.20
N GLY A 422 0.31 -15.15 -8.10
CA GLY A 422 0.32 -14.50 -6.79
C GLY A 422 1.61 -14.81 -6.04
N VAL A 423 2.37 -13.78 -5.66
CA VAL A 423 3.65 -13.88 -4.95
C VAL A 423 3.55 -13.21 -3.58
N ILE A 424 3.73 -14.00 -2.54
CA ILE A 424 3.87 -13.59 -1.16
C ILE A 424 5.32 -13.16 -0.91
N MET A 425 5.52 -11.92 -0.48
CA MET A 425 6.82 -11.38 -0.08
C MET A 425 7.00 -11.42 1.43
N GLY A 426 8.11 -11.96 1.93
CA GLY A 426 8.46 -11.88 3.35
C GLY A 426 9.47 -12.94 3.80
N GLN A 427 10.17 -12.70 4.91
CA GLN A 427 11.04 -13.73 5.51
C GLN A 427 10.23 -14.89 6.11
N THR A 428 9.03 -14.57 6.60
CA THR A 428 8.08 -15.55 7.13
C THR A 428 6.68 -15.20 6.64
N ILE A 429 5.88 -16.23 6.37
CA ILE A 429 4.45 -16.07 6.07
C ILE A 429 3.75 -15.65 7.36
N SER A 430 2.96 -14.57 7.30
CA SER A 430 2.22 -14.09 8.47
C SER A 430 1.28 -15.17 9.01
N SER A 431 1.15 -15.27 10.33
CA SER A 431 0.28 -16.26 10.98
C SER A 431 -1.17 -16.20 10.51
N SER A 432 -1.69 -15.01 10.18
CA SER A 432 -3.02 -14.87 9.58
C SER A 432 -3.09 -15.53 8.21
N MET A 433 -2.11 -15.27 7.34
CA MET A 433 -2.08 -15.85 6.00
C MET A 433 -1.91 -17.36 6.03
N THR A 434 -1.08 -17.91 6.92
CA THR A 434 -0.95 -19.37 7.10
C THR A 434 -2.28 -20.02 7.50
N VAL A 435 -2.94 -19.49 8.53
CA VAL A 435 -4.21 -20.04 9.02
C VAL A 435 -5.31 -19.98 7.95
N ILE A 436 -5.38 -18.88 7.19
CA ILE A 436 -6.32 -18.74 6.09
C ILE A 436 -5.95 -19.71 4.97
N ALA A 437 -4.68 -19.80 4.58
CA ALA A 437 -4.26 -20.68 3.50
C ALA A 437 -4.60 -22.14 3.76
N GLU A 438 -4.27 -22.65 4.95
CA GLU A 438 -4.59 -24.02 5.36
C GLU A 438 -6.11 -24.29 5.35
N ARG A 439 -6.89 -23.34 5.86
CA ARG A 439 -8.34 -23.50 5.99
C ARG A 439 -9.09 -23.50 4.66
N TRP A 440 -8.58 -22.79 3.65
CA TRP A 440 -9.19 -22.73 2.31
C TRP A 440 -8.45 -23.57 1.26
N GLY A 441 -7.52 -24.44 1.68
CA GLY A 441 -6.81 -25.33 0.77
C GLY A 441 -5.95 -24.57 -0.25
N ILE A 442 -5.42 -23.42 0.15
CA ILE A 442 -4.48 -22.64 -0.64
C ILE A 442 -3.09 -23.22 -0.40
N GLN A 443 -2.40 -23.57 -1.48
CA GLN A 443 -1.07 -24.12 -1.41
C GLN A 443 -0.04 -23.01 -1.53
N ILE A 444 0.71 -22.74 -0.46
CA ILE A 444 1.85 -21.82 -0.50
C ILE A 444 3.13 -22.60 -0.77
N VAL A 445 3.83 -22.26 -1.84
CA VAL A 445 5.03 -22.97 -2.32
C VAL A 445 6.20 -21.98 -2.44
N PRO A 446 7.41 -22.29 -1.94
CA PRO A 446 8.58 -21.45 -2.19
C PRO A 446 8.85 -21.30 -3.71
N LEU A 447 9.05 -20.08 -4.19
CA LEU A 447 9.21 -19.79 -5.62
C LEU A 447 10.42 -20.49 -6.25
N LYS A 448 11.47 -20.75 -5.46
CA LYS A 448 12.61 -21.58 -5.88
C LYS A 448 12.24 -23.02 -6.28
N HIS A 449 11.06 -23.52 -5.90
CA HIS A 449 10.55 -24.83 -6.26
C HIS A 449 9.59 -24.81 -7.46
N ARG A 450 9.42 -23.67 -8.13
CA ARG A 450 8.47 -23.50 -9.24
C ARG A 450 8.63 -24.51 -10.39
N SER A 451 9.85 -24.92 -10.70
CA SER A 451 10.12 -25.92 -11.75
C SER A 451 9.47 -27.29 -11.45
N GLN A 452 9.20 -27.60 -10.18
CA GLN A 452 8.51 -28.84 -9.76
C GLN A 452 6.99 -28.76 -9.98
N HIS A 453 6.47 -27.59 -10.34
CA HIS A 453 5.06 -27.26 -10.50
C HIS A 453 4.75 -26.79 -11.92
N ASP A 454 5.48 -27.35 -12.90
CA ASP A 454 5.32 -27.14 -14.33
C ASP A 454 5.48 -25.67 -14.78
N PHE A 455 6.28 -24.86 -14.06
CA PHE A 455 6.51 -23.44 -14.40
C PHE A 455 7.02 -23.25 -15.83
N ASP A 456 8.01 -24.03 -16.27
CA ASP A 456 8.53 -23.98 -17.64
C ASP A 456 7.45 -24.32 -18.68
N VAL A 457 6.55 -25.27 -18.37
CA VAL A 457 5.49 -25.69 -19.29
C VAL A 457 4.45 -24.57 -19.41
N VAL A 458 4.05 -24.01 -18.27
CA VAL A 458 3.04 -22.94 -18.21
C VAL A 458 3.55 -21.65 -18.83
N ALA A 459 4.84 -21.34 -18.65
CA ALA A 459 5.47 -20.18 -19.28
C ALA A 459 5.46 -20.29 -20.81
N VAL A 460 5.60 -21.50 -21.35
CA VAL A 460 5.56 -21.77 -22.80
C VAL A 460 4.14 -21.83 -23.34
N ASP A 461 3.22 -22.50 -22.65
CA ASP A 461 1.84 -22.69 -23.12
C ASP A 461 0.95 -21.45 -22.88
N GLY A 462 1.39 -20.52 -22.01
CA GLY A 462 0.69 -19.30 -21.67
C GLY A 462 -0.56 -19.50 -20.79
N ASN A 463 -0.77 -20.69 -20.23
CA ASN A 463 -1.92 -21.07 -19.42
C ASN A 463 -1.70 -20.76 -17.93
N PHE A 464 -1.32 -19.52 -17.62
CA PHE A 464 -1.04 -19.07 -16.25
C PHE A 464 -2.25 -19.18 -15.31
N GLU A 465 -3.46 -19.20 -15.88
CA GLU A 465 -4.72 -19.49 -15.20
C GLU A 465 -4.72 -20.82 -14.42
N ARG A 466 -3.80 -21.74 -14.76
CA ARG A 466 -3.64 -23.03 -14.08
C ARG A 466 -3.36 -22.86 -12.59
N TRP A 467 -2.40 -22.03 -12.19
CA TRP A 467 -2.03 -21.88 -10.77
C TRP A 467 -3.13 -21.19 -9.97
N ARG A 468 -3.76 -20.18 -10.58
CA ARG A 468 -4.94 -19.53 -10.03
C ARG A 468 -6.07 -20.52 -9.75
N LYS A 469 -6.40 -21.39 -10.72
CA LYS A 469 -7.42 -22.44 -10.57
C LYS A 469 -7.05 -23.53 -9.56
N GLN A 470 -5.76 -23.71 -9.30
CA GLN A 470 -5.23 -24.66 -8.32
C GLN A 470 -5.02 -24.02 -6.93
N ASN A 471 -5.34 -22.73 -6.76
CA ASN A 471 -5.08 -21.97 -5.53
C ASN A 471 -3.62 -22.08 -5.06
N ILE A 472 -2.67 -21.99 -5.99
CA ILE A 472 -1.23 -21.97 -5.67
C ILE A 472 -0.76 -20.53 -5.54
N LEU A 473 -0.10 -20.22 -4.43
CA LEU A 473 0.62 -18.96 -4.20
C LEU A 473 2.10 -19.25 -4.02
N TRP A 474 2.94 -18.36 -4.53
CA TRP A 474 4.38 -18.46 -4.42
C TRP A 474 4.89 -17.67 -3.23
N HIS A 475 5.90 -18.16 -2.52
CA HIS A 475 6.55 -17.44 -1.43
C HIS A 475 8.00 -17.12 -1.79
N VAL A 476 8.41 -15.88 -1.54
CA VAL A 476 9.78 -15.39 -1.71
C VAL A 476 10.26 -14.66 -0.48
N GLU A 477 11.56 -14.74 -0.23
CA GLU A 477 12.21 -14.01 0.86
C GLU A 477 12.89 -12.72 0.34
N SER A 478 13.12 -12.63 -0.97
CA SER A 478 13.82 -11.50 -1.60
C SER A 478 13.27 -11.14 -2.97
N TRP A 479 13.47 -9.88 -3.37
CA TRP A 479 13.16 -9.40 -4.72
C TRP A 479 14.01 -10.06 -5.81
N MET A 480 15.19 -10.62 -5.47
CA MET A 480 16.00 -11.35 -6.44
C MET A 480 15.28 -12.58 -6.99
N GLU A 481 14.53 -13.30 -6.15
CA GLU A 481 13.74 -14.46 -6.62
C GLU A 481 12.63 -14.03 -7.59
N ILE A 482 12.02 -12.86 -7.35
CA ILE A 482 11.04 -12.26 -8.27
C ILE A 482 11.73 -11.87 -9.58
N ASP A 483 12.91 -11.25 -9.50
CA ASP A 483 13.71 -10.85 -10.66
C ASP A 483 14.03 -12.04 -11.58
N GLU A 484 14.51 -13.14 -11.00
CA GLU A 484 14.83 -14.39 -11.69
C GLU A 484 13.59 -15.01 -12.36
N MET A 485 12.45 -15.01 -11.66
CA MET A 485 11.19 -15.50 -12.22
C MET A 485 10.74 -14.65 -13.42
N LEU A 486 10.81 -13.32 -13.33
CA LEU A 486 10.45 -12.43 -14.44
C LEU A 486 11.37 -12.63 -15.65
N LEU A 487 12.67 -12.86 -15.42
CA LEU A 487 13.64 -13.20 -16.46
C LEU A 487 13.37 -14.56 -17.11
N GLU A 488 12.88 -15.54 -16.35
CA GLU A 488 12.44 -16.83 -16.88
C GLU A 488 11.20 -16.70 -17.75
N LEU A 489 10.19 -15.95 -17.30
CA LEU A 489 8.98 -15.68 -18.08
C LEU A 489 9.31 -14.98 -19.40
N ASP A 490 10.20 -13.99 -19.39
CA ASP A 490 10.57 -13.26 -20.61
C ASP A 490 11.33 -14.11 -21.61
N ARG A 491 12.14 -15.08 -21.18
CA ARG A 491 12.84 -16.01 -22.09
C ARG A 491 11.88 -16.85 -22.94
N HIS A 492 10.65 -17.06 -22.48
CA HIS A 492 9.64 -17.82 -23.21
C HIS A 492 8.76 -16.96 -24.12
N TRP A 493 8.84 -15.63 -23.97
CA TRP A 493 8.04 -14.65 -24.71
C TRP A 493 8.87 -13.72 -25.62
N SER A 494 10.18 -13.93 -25.66
CA SER A 494 11.12 -13.36 -26.63
C SER A 494 11.16 -14.22 -27.88
#